data_AF-A0A0M0TEU5-F1
#
_entry.id   AF-A0A0M0TEU5-F1
#
_cell.length_a   1.000
_cell.length_b   1.000
_cell.length_c   1.000
_cell.angle_alpha   90.00
_cell.angle_beta   90.00
_cell.angle_gamma   90.00
#
_symmetry.space_group_name_H-M   'P 1'
#
loop_
_entity.id
_entity.type
_entity.pdbx_description
1 polymer ?
#
loop_
_entity_poly.entity_id
_entity_poly.type
_entity_poly.pdbx_seq_one_letter_code
_entity_poly.pdbx_strand_id
1 'polypeptide(L)' 'MTHQQLIRLIHIAKNKLQLDDATYRSALLAATGKDSCGKMTYTELKVAYSAFVARGFKRRLNRTQQRVKPNLNGQPR' A
#
# COMPACT_ATOMS: atom_id res chain seq x y z
N MET A 1 8.05 -7.52 9.47
CA MET A 1 7.32 -6.24 9.63
C MET A 1 6.82 -6.15 11.07
N THR A 2 7.42 -5.30 11.89
CA THR A 2 6.99 -5.04 13.27
C THR A 2 5.84 -4.01 13.30
N HIS A 3 5.15 -3.88 14.43
CA HIS A 3 4.07 -2.90 14.64
C HIS A 3 4.53 -1.47 14.30
N GLN A 4 5.67 -1.03 14.84
CA GLN A 4 6.26 0.28 14.54
C GLN A 4 6.61 0.48 13.06
N GLN A 5 7.06 -0.59 12.37
CA GLN A 5 7.35 -0.50 10.93
C GLN A 5 6.07 -0.24 10.11
N LEU A 6 4.94 -0.87 10.47
CA LEU A 6 3.66 -0.61 9.80
C LEU A 6 3.20 0.84 10.00
N ILE A 7 3.32 1.38 11.22
CA ILE A 7 2.98 2.77 11.50
C ILE A 7 3.81 3.72 10.63
N ARG A 8 5.13 3.50 10.54
CA ARG A 8 6.01 4.30 9.68
C ARG A 8 5.58 4.23 8.21
N LEU A 9 5.26 3.03 7.71
CA LEU A 9 4.81 2.85 6.33
C LEU A 9 3.48 3.58 6.05
N ILE A 10 2.55 3.54 6.99
CA ILE A 10 1.27 4.25 6.89
C ILE A 10 1.49 5.77 6.86
N HIS A 11 2.38 6.31 7.68
CA HIS A 11 2.73 7.74 7.63
C HIS A 11 3.42 8.13 6.31
N ILE A 12 4.31 7.28 5.78
CA ILE A 12 4.90 7.48 4.47
C ILE A 12 3.81 7.47 3.39
N ALA A 13 2.85 6.53 3.47
CA ALA A 13 1.73 6.45 2.54
C ALA A 13 0.87 7.71 2.57
N LYS A 14 0.55 8.25 3.76
CA LYS A 14 -0.14 9.53 3.93
C LYS A 14 0.57 10.63 3.12
N ASN A 15 1.87 10.80 3.33
CA ASN A 15 2.66 11.82 2.63
C ASN A 15 2.74 11.57 1.12
N LYS A 16 2.88 10.30 0.69
CA LYS A 16 2.95 9.94 -0.73
C LYS A 16 1.64 10.15 -1.47
N LEU A 17 0.51 10.01 -0.79
CA LEU A 17 -0.83 10.27 -1.35
C LEU A 17 -1.26 11.73 -1.14
N GLN A 18 -0.41 12.57 -0.52
CA GLN A 18 -0.72 13.94 -0.14
C GLN A 18 -2.07 14.05 0.58
N LEU A 19 -2.32 13.10 1.49
CA LEU A 19 -3.52 13.09 2.30
C LEU A 19 -3.40 14.09 3.44
N ASP A 20 -4.36 15.00 3.52
CA ASP A 20 -4.54 15.87 4.68
C ASP A 20 -4.86 15.05 5.95
N ASP A 21 -4.59 15.61 7.13
CA ASP A 21 -4.86 14.98 8.42
C ASP A 21 -6.32 14.55 8.58
N ALA A 22 -7.27 15.36 8.11
CA ALA A 22 -8.69 14.99 8.14
C ALA A 22 -8.95 13.72 7.31
N THR A 23 -8.47 13.70 6.06
CA THR A 23 -8.66 12.57 5.15
C THR A 23 -7.93 11.31 5.63
N TYR A 24 -6.77 11.49 6.24
CA TYR A 24 -5.99 10.43 6.86
C TYR A 24 -6.75 9.77 8.02
N ARG A 25 -7.30 10.56 8.94
CA ARG A 25 -8.10 10.03 10.06
C ARG A 25 -9.36 9.34 9.58
N SER A 26 -10.06 9.89 8.59
CA SER A 26 -11.24 9.23 7.99
C SER A 26 -10.86 7.91 7.31
N ALA A 27 -9.70 7.83 6.67
CA ALA A 27 -9.20 6.58 6.07
C ALA A 27 -8.94 5.51 7.13
N LEU A 28 -8.31 5.89 8.24
CA LEU A 28 -8.05 5.00 9.37
C LEU A 28 -9.34 4.55 10.04
N LEU A 29 -10.25 5.47 10.33
CA LEU A 29 -11.58 5.17 10.88
C LEU A 29 -12.38 4.23 9.97
N ALA A 30 -12.39 4.47 8.66
CA ALA A 30 -13.10 3.61 7.72
C ALA A 30 -12.48 2.19 7.62
N ALA A 31 -11.16 2.08 7.75
CA ALA A 31 -10.46 0.79 7.63
C ALA A 31 -10.45 -0.02 8.93
N THR A 32 -10.35 0.62 10.09
CA THR A 32 -10.13 -0.05 11.38
C THR A 32 -11.07 0.41 12.49
N GLY A 33 -11.83 1.49 12.30
CA GLY A 33 -12.68 2.10 13.33
C GLY A 33 -11.92 2.97 14.33
N LYS A 34 -10.61 3.20 14.16
CA LYS A 34 -9.78 3.97 15.09
C LYS A 34 -9.08 5.14 14.40
N ASP A 35 -8.90 6.24 15.12
CA ASP A 35 -8.25 7.46 14.63
C ASP A 35 -6.72 7.44 14.78
N SER A 36 -6.18 6.56 15.63
CA SER A 36 -4.76 6.57 16.01
C SER A 36 -4.10 5.20 15.87
N CYS A 37 -2.99 5.16 15.14
CA CYS A 37 -2.14 3.98 14.95
C CYS A 37 -1.60 3.39 16.26
N GLY A 38 -1.46 4.20 17.32
CA GLY A 38 -1.00 3.74 18.63
C GLY A 38 -2.02 2.87 19.38
N LYS A 39 -3.32 3.02 19.07
CA LYS A 39 -4.41 2.23 19.65
C LYS A 39 -4.77 0.99 18.80
N MET A 40 -4.11 0.81 17.66
CA MET A 40 -4.38 -0.27 16.71
C MET A 40 -3.52 -1.49 17.02
N THR A 41 -4.13 -2.66 16.92
CA THR A 41 -3.43 -3.94 16.92
C THR A 41 -2.69 -4.17 15.61
N TYR A 42 -1.78 -5.15 15.58
CA TYR A 42 -1.02 -5.49 14.38
C TYR A 42 -1.91 -5.81 13.17
N THR A 43 -3.04 -6.50 13.40
CA THR A 43 -3.99 -6.87 12.36
C THR A 43 -4.69 -5.64 11.79
N GLU A 44 -5.14 -4.72 12.64
CA GLU A 44 -5.75 -3.45 12.22
C GLU A 44 -4.77 -2.59 11.40
N LEU A 45 -3.51 -2.49 11.83
CA LEU A 45 -2.48 -1.78 11.06
C LEU A 45 -2.27 -2.38 9.67
N LYS A 46 -2.33 -3.72 9.54
CA LYS A 46 -2.27 -4.37 8.22
C LYS A 46 -3.48 -4.01 7.34
N VAL A 47 -4.68 -3.97 7.91
CA VAL A 47 -5.90 -3.58 7.18
C VAL A 47 -5.81 -2.13 6.72
N ALA A 48 -5.43 -1.21 7.61
CA ALA A 48 -5.18 0.20 7.27
C ALA A 48 -4.16 0.32 6.14
N TYR A 49 -3.00 -0.34 6.27
CA TYR A 49 -1.97 -0.36 5.23
C TYR A 49 -2.51 -0.86 3.88
N SER A 50 -3.30 -1.93 3.88
CA SER A 50 -3.93 -2.47 2.67
C SER A 50 -4.89 -1.45 2.03
N ALA A 51 -5.68 -0.74 2.82
CA ALA A 51 -6.57 0.32 2.33
C ALA A 51 -5.79 1.46 1.65
N PHE A 52 -4.63 1.86 2.19
CA PHE A 52 -3.76 2.84 1.53
C PHE A 52 -3.18 2.31 0.22
N VAL A 53 -2.79 1.03 0.16
CA VAL A 53 -2.34 0.37 -1.08
C VAL A 53 -3.44 0.39 -2.14
N ALA A 54 -4.67 0.04 -1.76
CA ALA A 54 -5.83 0.07 -2.66
C ALA A 54 -6.16 1.48 -3.15
N ARG A 55 -5.98 2.51 -2.32
CA ARG A 55 -6.15 3.93 -2.69
C ARG A 55 -5.09 4.48 -3.64
N GLY A 56 -4.07 3.69 -3.99
CA GLY A 56 -3.02 4.10 -4.91
C GLY A 56 -1.65 4.26 -4.28
N PHE A 57 -1.45 3.82 -3.03
CA PHE A 57 -0.09 3.62 -2.49
C PHE A 57 0.56 2.43 -3.21
N LYS A 58 1.10 2.71 -4.39
CA LYS A 58 1.93 1.77 -5.14
C LYS A 58 3.22 1.59 -4.37
N ARG A 59 3.30 0.55 -3.53
CA ARG A 59 4.60 -0.03 -3.18
C ARG A 59 5.25 -0.33 -4.52
N ARG A 60 6.32 0.39 -4.89
CA ARG A 60 7.13 0.05 -6.06
C ARG A 60 7.68 -1.35 -5.79
N LEU A 61 6.91 -2.37 -6.13
CA LEU A 61 7.49 -3.60 -6.59
C LEU A 61 8.19 -3.12 -7.86
N ASN A 62 9.52 -3.09 -7.85
CA ASN A 62 10.28 -3.00 -9.08
C ASN A 62 10.00 -4.30 -9.86
N ARG A 63 8.77 -4.47 -10.34
CA ARG A 63 8.41 -5.39 -11.39
C ARG A 63 8.76 -4.66 -12.68
N THR A 64 10.03 -4.35 -12.83
CA THR A 64 10.58 -3.96 -14.12
C THR A 64 10.53 -5.23 -14.96
N GLN A 65 9.36 -5.44 -15.57
CA GLN A 65 9.22 -5.94 -16.92
C GLN A 65 10.10 -7.14 -17.26
N GLN A 66 9.77 -8.32 -16.76
CA GLN A 66 10.04 -9.53 -17.53
C GLN A 66 9.04 -9.54 -18.70
N ARG A 67 9.27 -8.65 -19.68
CA ARG A 67 8.67 -8.77 -21.01
C ARG A 67 9.34 -9.99 -21.62
N VAL A 68 8.76 -11.16 -21.37
CA VAL A 68 9.06 -12.36 -22.15
C VAL A 68 8.72 -11.99 -23.58
N LYS A 69 9.75 -11.77 -24.40
CA LYS A 69 9.60 -11.65 -25.84
C LYS A 69 8.99 -12.99 -26.28
N PRO A 70 7.78 -13.05 -26.86
CA PRO A 70 7.38 -14.28 -27.52
C PRO A 70 8.36 -14.44 -28.69
N ASN A 71 9.11 -15.54 -28.68
CA ASN A 71 10.02 -15.88 -29.76
C ASN A 71 9.18 -16.05 -31.03
N LEU A 72 9.17 -15.05 -31.92
CA LEU A 72 8.60 -15.16 -33.25
C LEU A 72 9.57 -15.98 -34.11
N ASN A 73 9.71 -17.27 -33.80
CA ASN A 73 10.24 -18.23 -34.77
C ASN A 73 9.10 -18.58 -35.73
N GLY A 74 8.82 -17.66 -36.64
CA GLY A 74 8.08 -17.95 -37.86
C GLY A 74 8.94 -18.82 -38.75
N GLN A 75 8.81 -20.12 -38.62
CA GLN A 75 9.13 -21.06 -39.70
C GLN A 75 7.82 -21.72 -40.13
N PRO A 76 7.36 -21.39 -41.34
CA PRO A 76 6.76 -22.42 -42.17
C PRO A 76 7.31 -22.41 -43.60
N ARG A 77 7.78 -23.61 -43.98
CA ARG A 77 8.00 -24.17 -45.32
C ARG A 77 9.30 -23.83 -46.03
#